data_AF-A0A1S8TDD8-F1
#
_entry.id   AF-A0A1S8TDD8-F1
#
_cell.length_a   1.000
_cell.length_b   1.000
_cell.length_c   1.000
_cell.angle_alpha   90.00
_cell.angle_beta   90.00
_cell.angle_gamma   90.00
#
_symmetry.space_group_name_H-M   'P 1'
#
loop_
_entity.id
_entity.type
_entity.pdbx_description
1 polymer ?
#
loop_
_entity_poly.entity_id
_entity_poly.type
_entity_poly.pdbx_seq_one_letter_code
_entity_poly.pdbx_strand_id
1 'polypeptide(L)'
;MKKVCVYLLSIFIILLNIYLMFFWQPEGQIAASDTISKEIVSYNNGTVFKVDKEKALEQLSSEDRKDFDKILKKLSALDMGKIREYYEEDNEEEGITNAFKLLKKRLSDEDYKEIERISSNFIQLDKVNEKIKNK
;
A
#
# COMPACT_ATOMS: atom_id res chain seq x y z
N MET A 1 12.05 36.56 35.99
CA MET A 1 12.82 35.39 35.47
C MET A 1 12.12 34.06 35.74
N LYS A 2 11.68 33.75 36.98
CA LYS A 2 11.03 32.46 37.32
C LYS A 2 9.81 32.10 36.46
N LYS A 3 8.90 33.06 36.22
CA LYS A 3 7.69 32.84 35.40
C LYS A 3 7.99 32.55 33.92
N VAL A 4 9.02 33.20 33.36
CA VAL A 4 9.44 33.01 31.97
C VAL A 4 10.06 31.62 31.78
N CYS A 5 10.86 31.15 32.73
CA CYS A 5 11.38 29.76 32.71
C CYS A 5 10.26 28.72 32.78
N VAL A 6 9.20 28.99 33.55
CA VAL A 6 8.04 28.08 33.64
C VAL A 6 7.35 27.97 32.27
N TYR A 7 7.11 29.09 31.58
CA TYR A 7 6.49 29.06 30.24
C TYR A 7 7.35 28.34 29.20
N LEU A 8 8.67 28.51 29.24
CA LEU A 8 9.59 27.81 28.32
C LEU A 8 9.60 26.29 28.55
N LEU A 9 9.57 25.85 29.81
CA LEU A 9 9.47 24.43 30.15
C LEU A 9 8.14 23.82 29.69
N SER A 10 7.03 24.56 29.86
CA SER A 10 5.71 24.11 29.39
C SER A 10 5.66 23.93 27.87
N ILE A 11 6.24 24.86 27.11
CA ILE A 11 6.31 24.76 25.64
C ILE A 11 7.15 23.55 25.22
N PHE A 12 8.28 23.30 25.90
CA PHE A 12 9.12 22.14 25.61
C PHE A 12 8.38 20.81 25.83
N ILE A 13 7.57 20.70 26.89
CA ILE A 13 6.76 19.50 27.17
C ILE A 13 5.71 19.27 26.06
N ILE A 14 5.05 20.33 25.59
CA ILE A 14 4.06 20.23 24.51
C ILE A 14 4.74 19.78 23.21
N LEU A 15 5.89 20.37 22.87
CA LEU A 15 6.67 19.98 21.70
C LEU A 15 7.18 18.53 21.77
N LEU A 16 7.57 18.05 22.97
CA LEU A 16 7.99 16.67 23.17
C LEU A 16 6.84 15.69 22.88
N ASN A 17 5.62 16.00 23.32
CA ASN A 17 4.44 15.15 23.05
C ASN A 17 4.05 15.14 21.56
N ILE A 18 4.12 16.28 20.89
CA ILE A 18 3.88 16.37 19.43
C ILE A 18 4.98 15.62 18.66
N TYR A 19 6.23 15.72 19.11
CA TYR A 19 7.34 14.97 18.53
C TYR A 19 7.15 13.46 18.70
N LEU A 20 6.75 13.00 19.90
CA LEU A 20 6.35 11.61 20.14
C LEU A 20 5.23 11.17 19.20
N MET A 21 4.20 11.98 18.95
CA MET A 21 3.11 11.61 18.02
C MET A 21 3.58 11.46 16.55
N PHE A 22 4.58 12.23 16.12
CA PHE A 22 5.06 12.22 14.73
C PHE A 22 6.25 11.29 14.47
N PHE A 23 7.09 11.03 15.47
CA PHE A 23 8.31 10.23 15.34
C PHE A 23 8.26 8.90 16.09
N TRP A 24 7.23 8.64 16.91
CA TRP A 24 7.00 7.32 17.48
C TRP A 24 6.13 6.48 16.54
N GLN A 25 6.76 5.59 15.80
CA GLN A 25 6.14 4.34 15.37
C GLN A 25 6.60 3.25 16.35
N PRO A 26 5.70 2.44 16.94
CA PRO A 26 6.14 1.33 17.75
C PRO A 26 6.97 0.38 16.87
N GLU A 27 8.27 0.25 17.17
CA GLU A 27 9.16 -0.73 16.57
C GLU A 27 8.72 -2.14 16.96
N GLY A 28 7.72 -2.66 16.25
CA GLY A 28 7.44 -4.09 16.15
C GLY A 28 8.35 -4.72 15.11
N GLN A 29 9.66 -4.64 15.29
CA GLN A 29 10.64 -5.15 14.32
C GLN A 29 11.66 -6.11 14.95
N ILE A 30 11.21 -7.11 15.70
CA ILE A 30 12.01 -8.33 15.94
C ILE A 30 11.08 -9.56 16.08
N ALA A 31 10.27 -9.81 15.04
CA ALA A 31 9.56 -11.09 14.84
C ALA A 31 9.04 -11.27 13.40
N ALA A 32 9.05 -10.20 12.59
CA ALA A 32 8.32 -10.13 11.33
C ALA A 32 8.80 -11.12 10.25
N SER A 33 10.07 -11.50 10.20
CA SER A 33 10.58 -12.45 9.19
C SER A 33 9.86 -13.81 9.24
N ASP A 34 9.71 -14.39 10.43
CA ASP A 34 9.15 -15.74 10.60
C ASP A 34 7.62 -15.75 10.60
N THR A 35 6.96 -14.68 11.07
CA THR A 35 5.51 -14.53 10.99
C THR A 35 5.03 -14.13 9.61
N ILE A 36 5.72 -13.23 8.89
CA ILE A 36 5.41 -12.86 7.50
C ILE A 36 5.48 -14.11 6.62
N SER A 37 6.54 -14.90 6.76
CA SER A 37 6.68 -16.16 6.03
C SER A 37 5.54 -17.14 6.31
N LYS A 38 5.05 -17.20 7.56
CA LYS A 38 3.96 -18.10 7.96
C LYS A 38 2.57 -17.58 7.55
N GLU A 39 2.34 -16.27 7.56
CA GLU A 39 1.09 -15.62 7.11
C GLU A 39 0.98 -15.66 5.57
N ILE A 40 2.07 -15.41 4.83
CA ILE A 40 2.15 -15.58 3.36
C ILE A 40 1.88 -17.02 2.95
N VAL A 41 2.43 -18.01 3.67
CA VAL A 41 2.18 -19.43 3.37
C VAL A 41 0.72 -19.82 3.63
N SER A 42 0.03 -19.17 4.57
CA SER A 42 -1.38 -19.45 4.87
C SER A 42 -2.36 -18.86 3.84
N TYR A 43 -2.01 -17.74 3.18
CA TYR A 43 -2.84 -17.10 2.15
C TYR A 43 -2.72 -17.78 0.77
N ASN A 44 -1.81 -18.74 0.59
CA ASN A 44 -1.49 -19.32 -0.72
C ASN A 44 -2.56 -20.30 -1.27
N ASN A 45 -3.72 -20.44 -0.59
CA ASN A 45 -4.81 -21.34 -0.96
C ASN A 45 -5.80 -20.71 -1.97
N GLY A 46 -5.28 -20.21 -3.10
CA GLY A 46 -6.12 -19.85 -4.26
C GLY A 46 -6.51 -18.38 -4.42
N THR A 47 -6.18 -17.50 -3.47
CA THR A 47 -6.46 -16.05 -3.56
C THR A 47 -5.54 -15.34 -4.54
N VAL A 48 -5.93 -14.13 -4.96
CA VAL A 48 -5.12 -13.28 -5.86
C VAL A 48 -4.07 -12.48 -5.07
N PHE A 49 -4.31 -12.21 -3.79
CA PHE A 49 -3.36 -11.57 -2.89
C PHE A 49 -2.43 -12.60 -2.22
N LYS A 50 -1.18 -12.20 -2.02
CA LYS A 50 -0.14 -12.96 -1.28
C LYS A 50 -0.20 -12.71 0.23
N VAL A 51 -0.88 -11.63 0.62
CA VAL A 51 -1.06 -11.15 1.99
C VAL A 51 -2.52 -10.72 2.16
N ASP A 52 -2.92 -10.41 3.39
CA ASP A 52 -4.22 -9.79 3.64
C ASP A 52 -4.34 -8.49 2.83
N LYS A 53 -5.45 -8.36 2.08
CA LYS A 53 -5.80 -7.20 1.27
C LYS A 53 -5.72 -5.90 2.07
N GLU A 54 -6.16 -5.89 3.31
CA GLU A 54 -6.13 -4.68 4.14
C GLU A 54 -4.70 -4.24 4.50
N LYS A 55 -3.77 -5.20 4.57
CA LYS A 55 -2.35 -4.97 4.88
C LYS A 55 -1.47 -4.87 3.64
N ALA A 56 -2.04 -5.02 2.44
CA ALA A 56 -1.28 -5.10 1.19
C ALA A 56 -0.38 -3.88 0.94
N LEU A 57 -0.89 -2.68 1.25
CA LEU A 57 -0.13 -1.44 1.10
C LEU A 57 0.92 -1.22 2.20
N GLU A 58 0.80 -1.91 3.34
CA GLU A 58 1.78 -1.83 4.43
C GLU A 58 3.06 -2.60 4.11
N GLN A 59 3.01 -3.53 3.14
CA GLN A 59 4.17 -4.28 2.65
C GLN A 59 5.10 -3.44 1.76
N LEU A 60 4.68 -2.24 1.37
CA LEU A 60 5.45 -1.39 0.47
C LEU A 60 6.54 -0.62 1.21
N SER A 61 7.73 -0.59 0.60
CA SER A 61 8.78 0.34 1.02
C SER A 61 8.30 1.79 0.85
N SER A 62 8.90 2.72 1.59
CA SER A 62 8.54 4.14 1.45
C SER A 62 8.78 4.69 0.04
N GLU A 63 9.77 4.13 -0.67
CA GLU A 63 10.09 4.48 -2.06
C GLU A 63 9.03 3.93 -3.01
N ASP A 64 8.72 2.63 -2.93
CA ASP A 64 7.69 2.00 -3.77
C ASP A 64 6.32 2.66 -3.56
N ARG A 65 5.96 3.00 -2.31
CA ARG A 65 4.71 3.68 -2.02
C ARG A 65 4.64 5.07 -2.65
N LYS A 66 5.76 5.81 -2.62
CA LYS A 66 5.85 7.15 -3.24
C LYS A 66 5.71 7.07 -4.75
N ASP A 67 6.36 6.09 -5.38
CA ASP A 67 6.30 5.91 -6.83
C ASP A 67 4.93 5.40 -7.27
N PHE A 68 4.32 4.49 -6.51
CA PHE A 68 2.95 4.04 -6.70
C PHE A 68 1.95 5.22 -6.66
N ASP A 69 2.01 6.05 -5.62
CA ASP A 69 1.17 7.24 -5.47
C ASP A 69 1.40 8.26 -6.61
N LYS A 70 2.66 8.43 -7.03
CA LYS A 70 3.03 9.34 -8.13
C LYS A 70 2.42 8.87 -9.46
N ILE A 71 2.43 7.57 -9.73
CA ILE A 71 1.84 7.01 -10.94
C ILE A 71 0.32 7.10 -10.88
N LEU A 72 -0.31 6.72 -9.76
CA LEU A 72 -1.77 6.78 -9.61
C LEU A 72 -2.32 8.21 -9.76
N LYS A 73 -1.58 9.24 -9.34
CA LYS A 73 -1.95 10.65 -9.54
C LYS A 73 -2.04 11.07 -11.01
N LYS A 74 -1.51 10.29 -11.96
CA LYS A 74 -1.65 10.55 -13.41
C LYS A 74 -3.04 10.17 -13.93
N LEU A 75 -3.79 9.37 -13.17
CA LEU A 75 -5.13 8.91 -13.55
C LEU A 75 -6.17 10.01 -13.31
N SER A 76 -7.25 9.98 -14.08
CA SER A 76 -8.37 10.87 -13.85
C SER A 76 -9.08 10.53 -12.54
N ALA A 77 -9.77 11.51 -11.93
CA ALA A 77 -10.56 11.27 -10.73
C ALA A 77 -11.63 10.17 -10.94
N LEU A 78 -12.20 10.09 -12.15
CA LEU A 78 -13.15 9.04 -12.53
C LEU A 78 -12.48 7.66 -12.58
N ASP A 79 -11.31 7.55 -13.20
CA ASP A 79 -10.59 6.27 -13.28
C ASP A 79 -10.12 5.84 -11.87
N MET A 80 -9.69 6.78 -11.02
CA MET A 80 -9.36 6.49 -9.61
C MET A 80 -10.57 6.00 -8.81
N GLY A 81 -11.75 6.58 -9.03
CA GLY A 81 -13.00 6.10 -8.43
C GLY A 81 -13.29 4.64 -8.80
N LYS A 82 -13.17 4.31 -10.10
CA LYS A 82 -13.34 2.93 -10.58
C LYS A 82 -12.31 1.96 -10.01
N ILE A 83 -11.05 2.36 -9.90
CA ILE A 83 -10.02 1.51 -9.28
C ILE A 83 -10.36 1.22 -7.83
N ARG A 84 -10.89 2.19 -7.09
CA ARG A 84 -11.37 1.97 -5.71
C ARG A 84 -12.56 1.01 -5.68
N GLU A 85 -13.55 1.22 -6.53
CA GLU A 85 -14.70 0.30 -6.65
C GLU A 85 -14.23 -1.13 -6.93
N TYR A 86 -13.34 -1.32 -7.90
CA TYR A 86 -12.75 -2.62 -8.22
C TYR A 86 -11.93 -3.19 -7.06
N TYR A 87 -11.21 -2.35 -6.32
CA TYR A 87 -10.48 -2.80 -5.14
C TYR A 87 -11.43 -3.28 -4.04
N GLU A 88 -12.60 -2.67 -3.89
CA GLU A 88 -13.57 -3.00 -2.83
C GLU A 88 -14.51 -4.16 -3.19
N GLU A 89 -14.45 -4.71 -4.42
CA GLU A 89 -15.27 -5.85 -4.83
C GLU A 89 -15.06 -7.09 -3.92
N ASP A 90 -16.17 -7.79 -3.62
CA ASP A 90 -16.18 -9.06 -2.87
C ASP A 90 -15.38 -10.15 -3.59
N ASN A 91 -15.49 -10.18 -4.93
CA ASN A 91 -14.68 -11.06 -5.76
C ASN A 91 -13.33 -10.40 -6.02
N GLU A 92 -12.40 -10.58 -5.09
CA GLU A 92 -11.05 -9.99 -5.13
C GLU A 92 -10.31 -10.23 -6.46
N GLU A 93 -10.45 -11.42 -7.04
CA GLU A 93 -9.76 -11.77 -8.27
C GLU A 93 -10.33 -11.00 -9.47
N GLU A 94 -11.65 -10.88 -9.55
CA GLU A 94 -12.32 -10.10 -10.59
C GLU A 94 -12.02 -8.60 -10.44
N GLY A 95 -12.14 -8.09 -9.21
CA GLY A 95 -11.82 -6.71 -8.87
C GLY A 95 -10.40 -6.33 -9.27
N ILE A 96 -9.40 -7.10 -8.81
CA ILE A 96 -8.00 -6.84 -9.17
C ILE A 96 -7.77 -6.99 -10.68
N THR A 97 -8.37 -7.99 -11.33
CA THR A 97 -8.27 -8.12 -12.80
C THR A 97 -8.80 -6.88 -13.51
N ASN A 98 -9.95 -6.36 -13.09
CA ASN A 98 -10.57 -5.16 -13.67
C ASN A 98 -9.73 -3.90 -13.39
N ALA A 99 -9.18 -3.76 -12.19
CA ALA A 99 -8.26 -2.68 -11.85
C ALA A 99 -7.02 -2.70 -12.76
N PHE A 100 -6.37 -3.85 -12.94
CA PHE A 100 -5.19 -3.97 -13.81
C PHE A 100 -5.52 -3.77 -15.29
N LYS A 101 -6.70 -4.17 -15.77
CA LYS A 101 -7.17 -3.84 -17.13
C LYS A 101 -7.31 -2.34 -17.32
N LEU A 102 -7.89 -1.65 -16.35
CA LEU A 102 -8.06 -0.20 -16.41
C LEU A 102 -6.71 0.51 -16.37
N LEU A 103 -5.82 0.12 -15.46
CA LEU A 103 -4.45 0.66 -15.35
C LEU A 103 -3.69 0.50 -16.68
N LYS A 104 -3.72 -0.70 -17.28
CA LYS A 104 -3.07 -0.98 -18.57
C LYS A 104 -3.58 -0.09 -19.70
N LYS A 105 -4.87 0.25 -19.68
CA LYS A 105 -5.49 1.11 -20.70
C LYS A 105 -5.14 2.60 -20.53
N ARG A 106 -4.85 3.04 -19.31
CA ARG A 106 -4.71 4.45 -18.96
C ARG A 106 -3.27 4.91 -18.77
N LEU A 107 -2.41 4.03 -18.30
CA LEU A 107 -1.01 4.33 -18.04
C LEU A 107 -0.16 4.12 -19.29
N SER A 108 1.01 4.76 -19.30
CA SER A 108 2.07 4.42 -20.26
C SER A 108 2.61 3.01 -19.97
N ASP A 109 3.24 2.37 -20.96
CA ASP A 109 3.84 1.05 -20.77
C ASP A 109 4.89 1.04 -19.65
N GLU A 110 5.65 2.13 -19.49
CA GLU A 110 6.64 2.29 -18.43
C GLU A 110 5.98 2.38 -17.06
N ASP A 111 4.97 3.25 -16.92
CA ASP A 111 4.22 3.40 -15.66
C ASP A 111 3.46 2.13 -15.29
N TYR A 112 2.89 1.44 -16.27
CA TYR A 112 2.17 0.19 -16.04
C TYR A 112 3.11 -0.92 -15.54
N LYS A 113 4.28 -1.07 -16.17
CA LYS A 113 5.29 -2.04 -15.71
C LYS A 113 5.78 -1.74 -14.30
N GLU A 114 5.89 -0.47 -13.94
CA GLU A 114 6.30 -0.09 -12.59
C GLU A 114 5.22 -0.43 -11.55
N ILE A 115 3.94 -0.21 -11.88
CA ILE A 115 2.82 -0.69 -11.06
C ILE A 115 2.85 -2.22 -10.94
N GLU A 116 3.07 -2.96 -12.02
CA GLU A 116 3.25 -4.42 -11.94
C GLU A 116 4.41 -4.80 -11.02
N ARG A 117 5.57 -4.15 -11.15
CA ARG A 117 6.73 -4.41 -10.30
C ARG A 117 6.37 -4.23 -8.81
N ILE A 118 5.78 -3.10 -8.46
CA ILE A 118 5.41 -2.76 -7.08
C ILE A 118 4.34 -3.72 -6.55
N SER A 119 3.29 -3.95 -7.32
CA SER A 119 2.17 -4.81 -6.93
C SER A 119 2.55 -6.28 -6.82
N SER A 120 3.61 -6.73 -7.48
CA SER A 120 4.10 -8.11 -7.36
C SER A 120 4.48 -8.51 -5.93
N ASN A 121 4.75 -7.54 -5.05
CA ASN A 121 5.05 -7.79 -3.63
C ASN A 121 3.84 -8.36 -2.87
N PHE A 122 2.63 -8.00 -3.27
CA PHE A 122 1.40 -8.37 -2.55
C PHE A 122 0.31 -9.02 -3.43
N ILE A 123 0.45 -9.03 -4.76
CA ILE A 123 -0.46 -9.66 -5.73
C ILE A 123 0.25 -10.79 -6.49
N GLN A 124 -0.46 -11.88 -6.73
CA GLN A 124 -0.05 -12.97 -7.63
C GLN A 124 -0.32 -12.58 -9.09
N LEU A 125 0.56 -11.73 -9.66
CA LEU A 125 0.35 -11.15 -10.99
C LEU A 125 0.26 -12.17 -12.13
N ASP A 126 0.87 -13.35 -12.00
CA ASP A 126 0.76 -14.39 -13.01
C ASP A 126 -0.71 -14.80 -13.25
N LYS A 127 -1.50 -14.95 -12.17
CA LYS A 127 -2.93 -15.25 -12.23
C LYS A 127 -3.72 -14.12 -12.90
N VAL A 128 -3.39 -12.88 -12.53
CA VAL A 128 -4.05 -11.68 -13.08
C VAL A 128 -3.77 -11.57 -14.58
N ASN A 129 -2.50 -11.69 -14.98
CA ASN A 129 -2.06 -11.55 -16.36
C ASN A 129 -2.56 -12.67 -17.26
N GLU A 130 -2.69 -13.90 -16.76
CA GLU A 130 -3.35 -14.99 -17.48
C GLU A 130 -4.81 -14.64 -17.81
N LYS A 131 -5.55 -14.12 -16.82
CA LYS A 131 -6.96 -13.72 -17.03
C LYS A 131 -7.13 -12.50 -17.92
N ILE A 132 -6.18 -11.56 -17.91
CA ILE A 132 -6.18 -10.42 -18.83
C ILE A 132 -5.95 -10.88 -20.28
N LYS A 133 -5.10 -11.89 -20.51
CA LYS A 133 -4.83 -12.41 -21.86
C LYS A 133 -5.98 -13.26 -22.41
N ASN A 134 -6.72 -13.95 -21.54
CA ASN A 134 -7.79 -14.88 -21.92
C ASN A 134 -9.19 -14.25 -22.04
N LYS A 135 -9.35 -12.93 -21.82
CA LYS A 135 -10.61 -12.17 -21.92
C LYS A 135 -10.42 -10.84 -22.65
#